data_AF-A0A3B9ZJR5-F1
#
_entry.id   AF-A0A3B9ZJR5-F1
#
_cell.length_a   1.000
_cell.length_b   1.000
_cell.length_c   1.000
_cell.angle_alpha   90.00
_cell.angle_beta   90.00
_cell.angle_gamma   90.00
#
_symmetry.space_group_name_H-M   'P 1'
#
loop_
_entity.id
_entity.type
_entity.pdbx_description
1 polymer ?
#
loop_
_entity_poly.entity_id
_entity_poly.type
_entity_poly.pdbx_seq_one_letter_code
_entity_poly.pdbx_strand_id
1 'polypeptide(L)' 'MGISEHTLKNIINLAQGLKFGEIVIKIQDARIVAVEKHEKIRLDKIADSLKKEEAV' A
#
# COMPACT_ATOMS: atom_id res chain seq x y z
N MET A 1 8.89 -20.15 -17.41
CA MET A 1 7.73 -19.67 -16.63
C MET A 1 7.97 -18.19 -16.35
N GLY A 2 7.20 -17.31 -16.98
CA GLY A 2 7.35 -15.86 -16.82
C GLY A 2 6.02 -15.26 -16.37
N ILE A 3 6.08 -14.26 -15.50
CA ILE A 3 4.90 -13.47 -15.13
C ILE A 3 4.51 -12.65 -16.37
N SER A 4 3.24 -12.71 -16.78
CA SER A 4 2.73 -11.91 -17.90
C SER A 4 2.90 -10.41 -17.63
N GLU A 5 3.19 -9.62 -18.67
CA GLU A 5 3.32 -8.16 -18.57
C GLU A 5 2.06 -7.51 -17.97
N HIS A 6 0.88 -8.05 -18.30
CA HIS A 6 -0.38 -7.58 -17.73
C HIS A 6 -0.43 -7.79 -16.20
N THR A 7 0.02 -8.95 -15.74
CA THR A 7 0.11 -9.26 -14.31
C THR A 7 1.09 -8.32 -13.60
N LEU A 8 2.22 -8.00 -14.23
CA LEU A 8 3.21 -7.07 -13.68
C LEU A 8 2.64 -5.65 -13.53
N LYS A 9 1.90 -5.15 -14.53
CA LYS A 9 1.25 -3.83 -14.46
C LYS A 9 0.24 -3.76 -13.31
N ASN A 10 -0.54 -4.83 -13.10
CA ASN A 10 -1.50 -4.88 -12.00
C ASN A 10 -0.79 -4.86 -10.63
N ILE A 11 0.33 -5.56 -10.49
CA ILE A 11 1.15 -5.55 -9.26
C ILE A 11 1.66 -4.13 -8.97
N ILE A 12 2.19 -3.44 -9.98
CA ILE A 12 2.71 -2.07 -9.83
C ILE A 12 1.59 -1.11 -9.42
N ASN A 13 0.42 -1.20 -10.07
CA ASN A 13 -0.75 -0.38 -9.71
C ASN A 13 -1.26 -0.67 -8.29
N LEU A 14 -1.22 -1.93 -7.83
CA LEU A 14 -1.57 -2.28 -6.45
C LEU A 14 -0.59 -1.71 -5.42
N ALA A 15 0.69 -1.62 -5.79
CA ALA A 15 1.73 -1.01 -4.97
C ALA A 15 1.70 0.53 -4.98
N GLN A 16 1.10 1.15 -6.00
CA GLN A 16 0.92 2.59 -6.03
C GLN A 16 -0.01 3.03 -4.90
N GLY A 17 0.50 3.92 -4.04
CA GLY A 17 -0.23 4.46 -2.89
C GLY A 17 0.09 3.76 -1.56
N LEU A 18 0.84 2.66 -1.57
CA LEU A 18 1.41 2.09 -0.36
C LEU A 18 2.59 2.96 0.10
N LYS A 19 2.45 3.65 1.23
CA LYS A 19 3.49 4.57 1.76
C LYS A 19 4.30 3.90 2.86
N PHE A 20 3.63 3.17 3.74
CA PHE A 20 4.24 2.52 4.88
C PHE A 20 3.53 1.20 5.10
N GLY A 21 4.02 0.14 4.48
CA GLY A 21 3.33 -1.13 4.53
C GLY A 21 4.04 -2.20 3.73
N GLU A 22 3.36 -3.33 3.61
CA GLU A 22 3.76 -4.44 2.75
C GLU A 22 2.55 -4.90 1.92
N ILE A 23 2.82 -5.39 0.72
CA ILE A 23 1.83 -6.08 -0.10
C ILE A 23 2.38 -7.47 -0.37
N VAL A 24 1.59 -8.49 -0.06
CA VAL A 24 1.90 -9.89 -0.34
C VAL A 24 1.00 -10.34 -1.48
N ILE A 25 1.62 -10.77 -2.58
CA ILE A 25 0.91 -11.23 -3.78
C ILE A 25 1.27 -12.69 -4.00
N LYS A 26 0.28 -13.57 -3.98
CA LYS A 26 0.45 -15.00 -4.27
C LYS A 26 0.11 -15.24 -5.74
N ILE A 27 1.07 -15.79 -6.47
CA ILE A 27 0.95 -16.12 -7.90
C ILE A 27 1.09 -17.62 -8.07
N GLN A 28 0.13 -18.25 -8.74
CA GLN A 28 0.14 -19.67 -9.09
C GLN A 28 -0.32 -19.82 -10.54
N ASP A 29 0.29 -20.73 -11.31
CA ASP A 29 -0.04 -20.97 -12.72
C ASP A 29 -0.13 -19.68 -13.57
N ALA A 30 0.81 -18.75 -13.35
CA ALA A 30 0.87 -17.43 -13.99
C ALA A 30 -0.34 -16.50 -13.74
N ARG A 31 -1.17 -16.80 -12.73
CA ARG A 31 -2.34 -16.01 -12.31
C ARG A 31 -2.20 -15.56 -10.86
N ILE A 32 -2.74 -14.37 -10.56
CA ILE A 32 -2.81 -13.87 -9.19
C ILE A 32 -3.94 -14.62 -8.48
N VAL A 33 -3.61 -15.31 -7.39
CA VAL A 33 -4.60 -16.08 -6.61
C VAL A 33 -4.95 -15.39 -5.30
N ALA A 34 -4.08 -14.56 -4.75
CA ALA A 34 -4.38 -13.74 -3.58
C ALA A 34 -3.54 -12.45 -3.56
N VAL A 35 -4.14 -11.40 -3.00
CA VAL A 35 -3.50 -10.11 -2.73
C VAL A 35 -3.84 -9.71 -1.31
N GLU A 36 -2.82 -9.58 -0.46
CA GLU A 36 -2.93 -9.11 0.92
C GLU A 36 -2.19 -7.77 1.01
N LYS A 37 -2.90 -6.72 1.44
CA LYS A 37 -2.34 -5.37 1.60
C LYS A 37 -2.32 -4.99 3.07
N HIS A 38 -1.13 -4.83 3.63
CA HIS A 38 -0.92 -4.40 5.02
C HIS A 38 -0.38 -2.98 5.02
N GLU A 39 -1.21 -1.99 5.31
CA GLU A 39 -0.81 -0.59 5.38
C GLU A 39 -0.74 -0.15 6.85
N LYS A 40 0.42 0.33 7.29
CA LYS A 40 0.60 1.03 8.56
C LYS A 40 0.24 2.50 8.35
N ILE A 41 -0.93 2.89 8.84
CA ILE A 41 -1.33 4.29 8.87
C ILE A 41 -0.55 4.96 10.00
N ARG A 42 0.40 5.84 9.65
CA ARG A 42 0.95 6.79 10.62
C ARG A 42 0.05 8.02 10.65
N LEU A 43 -0.49 8.31 11.83
CA LEU A 43 -1.17 9.57 12.12
C LEU A 43 -0.10 10.64 12.37
N ASP A 44 0.70 10.98 11.34
CA ASP A 44 1.64 12.07 11.44
C ASP A 44 0.87 13.40 11.49
N LYS A 45 0.92 14.06 12.66
CA LYS A 45 0.67 15.50 12.88
C LYS A 45 -0.76 16.05 12.83
N ILE A 46 -1.79 15.27 13.18
CA ILE A 46 -3.09 15.87 13.57
C ILE A 46 -3.09 16.22 15.07
N ALA A 47 -2.34 15.47 15.89
CA ALA A 47 -2.26 15.74 17.33
C ALA A 47 -1.45 17.01 17.68
N ASP A 48 -0.47 17.40 16.85
CA ASP A 48 0.36 18.59 17.09
C ASP A 48 -0.23 19.89 16.52
N SER A 49 -1.15 19.82 15.56
CA SER A 49 -1.78 21.00 14.95
C SER A 49 -2.98 21.51 15.77
N LEU A 50 -3.63 20.65 16.57
CA LEU A 50 -4.73 21.05 17.46
C LEU A 50 -4.28 21.76 18.75
N LYS A 51 -2.98 21.76 19.08
CA LYS A 51 -2.44 22.49 20.26
C LYS A 51 -2.05 23.94 19.99
N LYS A 52 -2.06 24.38 18.72
CA LYS A 52 -1.55 25.72 18.35
C LYS A 52 -2.65 26.78 18.19
N GLU A 53 -3.92 26.41 18.19
CA GLU A 53 -5.06 27.35 18.09
C GLU A 53 -5.66 27.78 19.44
N GLU A 54 -5.28 27.18 20.57
CA GLU A 54 -5.73 27.61 21.91
C GLU A 54 -4.80 28.63 22.61
N ALA A 55 -3.77 29.14 21.89
CA ALA A 55 -2.79 30.07 22.44
C ALA A 55 -2.54 31.29 21.53
N VAL A 56 -3.62 31.94 21.08
CA VAL A 56 -3.60 33.31 20.53
C VAL A 56 -4.74 34.12 21.12
#